data_AF-A0A367X4J9-F1
#
_entry.id   AF-A0A367X4J9-F1
#
_cell.length_a   1.000
_cell.length_b   1.000
_cell.length_c   1.000
_cell.angle_alpha   90.00
_cell.angle_beta   90.00
_cell.angle_gamma   90.00
#
_symmetry.space_group_name_H-M   'P 1'
#
loop_
_entity.id
_entity.type
_entity.pdbx_description
1 polymer ?
#
loop_
_entity_poly.entity_id
_entity_poly.type
_entity_poly.pdbx_seq_one_letter_code
_entity_poly.pdbx_strand_id
1 'polypeptide(L)'
;MSDLTKLIAAAITAFQAIDAKYYQADINTKAALKRDRIKAANAVLKLRDKQIELDTAINAADITEMNKLATEVKDGAVLQVDFTKLIGILAKYVPI
;
A
#
# COMPACT_ATOMS: atom_id res chain seq x y z
N MET A 1 14.34 14.94 1.53
CA MET A 1 13.73 13.59 1.68
C MET A 1 14.20 12.73 0.54
N SER A 2 14.69 11.51 0.82
CA SER A 2 15.03 10.54 -0.23
C SER A 2 13.75 10.01 -0.89
N ASP A 3 13.87 9.47 -2.11
CA ASP A 3 12.73 8.91 -2.82
C ASP A 3 12.13 7.68 -2.10
N LEU A 4 12.94 6.97 -1.31
CA LEU A 4 12.47 5.95 -0.39
C LEU A 4 11.60 6.52 0.74
N THR A 5 11.97 7.65 1.34
CA THR A 5 11.11 8.32 2.33
C THR A 5 9.78 8.76 1.72
N LYS A 6 9.80 9.26 0.47
CA LYS A 6 8.57 9.63 -0.26
C LYS A 6 7.69 8.42 -0.58
N LEU A 7 8.30 7.30 -1.00
CA LEU A 7 7.57 6.06 -1.28
C LEU A 7 6.94 5.50 0.00
N ILE A 8 7.66 5.50 1.13
CA ILE A 8 7.12 5.03 2.41
C ILE A 8 5.93 5.90 2.84
N ALA A 9 6.05 7.22 2.73
CA ALA A 9 4.96 8.14 3.04
C ALA A 9 3.73 7.85 2.16
N ALA A 10 3.93 7.73 0.84
CA ALA A 10 2.86 7.39 -0.10
C ALA A 10 2.21 6.03 0.22
N ALA A 11 3.00 5.02 0.59
CA ALA A 11 2.52 3.68 0.93
C ALA A 11 1.65 3.70 2.18
N ILE A 12 2.06 4.44 3.21
CA ILE A 12 1.30 4.60 4.45
C ILE A 12 -0.03 5.30 4.14
N THR A 13 -0.01 6.39 3.37
CA THR A 13 -1.24 7.11 3.02
C THR A 13 -2.20 6.24 2.20
N ALA A 14 -1.69 5.51 1.20
CA ALA A 14 -2.51 4.59 0.41
C ALA A 14 -3.10 3.47 1.28
N PHE A 15 -2.28 2.85 2.13
CA PHE A 15 -2.74 1.82 3.06
C PHE A 15 -3.82 2.35 4.01
N GLN A 16 -3.63 3.53 4.62
CA GLN A 16 -4.61 4.14 5.52
C GLN A 16 -5.95 4.42 4.83
N ALA A 17 -5.93 4.89 3.58
CA ALA A 17 -7.15 5.09 2.81
C ALA A 17 -7.89 3.77 2.55
N ILE A 18 -7.15 2.72 2.16
CA ILE A 18 -7.71 1.39 1.91
C ILE A 18 -8.23 0.78 3.21
N ASP A 19 -7.51 0.93 4.32
CA ASP A 19 -7.88 0.39 5.64
C ASP A 19 -9.13 1.09 6.19
N ALA A 20 -9.27 2.41 5.97
CA ALA A 20 -10.50 3.13 6.33
C ALA A 20 -11.72 2.58 5.58
N LYS A 21 -11.60 2.37 4.26
CA LYS A 21 -12.65 1.78 3.42
C LYS A 21 -12.91 0.31 3.80
N TYR A 22 -11.88 -0.43 4.20
CA TYR A 22 -12.00 -1.78 4.76
C TYR A 22 -12.83 -1.79 6.05
N TYR A 23 -12.59 -0.87 6.97
CA TYR A 23 -13.36 -0.77 8.22
C TYR A 23 -14.80 -0.30 8.01
N GLN A 24 -15.09 0.40 6.90
CA GLN A 24 -16.46 0.77 6.51
C GLN A 24 -17.20 -0.37 5.77
N ALA A 25 -16.49 -1.36 5.23
CA ALA A 25 -17.10 -2.48 4.52
C ALA A 25 -17.91 -3.42 5.44
N ASP A 26 -18.79 -4.22 4.85
CA ASP A 26 -19.57 -5.25 5.55
C ASP A 26 -18.68 -6.40 6.08
N ILE A 27 -19.25 -7.22 6.96
CA ILE A 27 -18.51 -8.29 7.65
C ILE A 27 -18.00 -9.38 6.69
N ASN A 28 -18.72 -9.66 5.60
CA ASN A 28 -18.32 -10.68 4.62
C ASN A 28 -17.13 -10.18 3.80
N THR A 29 -17.18 -8.93 3.35
CA THR A 29 -16.08 -8.26 2.65
C THR A 29 -14.83 -8.18 3.52
N LYS A 30 -14.99 -7.81 4.80
CA LYS A 30 -13.89 -7.81 5.78
C LYS A 30 -13.28 -9.21 5.95
N ALA A 31 -14.11 -10.22 6.15
CA ALA A 31 -13.63 -11.60 6.32
C ALA A 31 -12.85 -12.10 5.09
N ALA A 32 -13.34 -11.80 3.89
CA ALA A 32 -12.68 -12.17 2.64
C ALA A 32 -11.32 -11.47 2.45
N LEU A 33 -11.22 -10.19 2.80
CA LEU A 33 -10.03 -9.36 2.53
C LEU A 33 -9.06 -9.25 3.71
N LYS A 34 -9.37 -9.87 4.85
CA LYS A 34 -8.51 -9.87 6.04
C LYS A 34 -7.06 -10.27 5.73
N ARG A 35 -6.87 -11.30 4.90
CA ARG A 35 -5.54 -11.78 4.52
C ARG A 35 -4.78 -10.73 3.69
N ASP A 36 -5.44 -10.07 2.75
CA ASP A 36 -4.83 -9.06 1.89
C ASP A 36 -4.48 -7.80 2.68
N ARG A 37 -5.33 -7.41 3.62
CA ARG A 37 -5.05 -6.33 4.58
C ARG A 37 -3.81 -6.61 5.42
N ILE A 38 -3.66 -7.84 5.93
CA ILE A 38 -2.46 -8.24 6.70
C ILE A 38 -1.21 -8.22 5.80
N LYS A 39 -1.29 -8.74 4.57
CA LYS A 39 -0.17 -8.71 3.62
C LYS A 39 0.27 -7.28 3.31
N ALA A 40 -0.69 -6.39 3.01
CA ALA A 40 -0.40 -4.98 2.74
C ALA A 40 0.25 -4.30 3.95
N ALA A 41 -0.28 -4.51 5.17
CA ALA A 41 0.30 -3.96 6.40
C ALA A 41 1.75 -4.44 6.60
N ASN A 42 2.01 -5.74 6.44
CA ASN A 42 3.35 -6.31 6.56
C ASN A 42 4.31 -5.78 5.49
N ALA A 43 3.85 -5.58 4.25
CA ALA A 43 4.67 -5.05 3.17
C ALA A 43 5.06 -3.58 3.43
N VAL A 44 4.15 -2.74 3.95
CA VAL A 44 4.47 -1.37 4.38
C VAL A 44 5.50 -1.36 5.51
N LEU A 45 5.36 -2.25 6.50
CA LEU A 45 6.33 -2.38 7.59
C LEU A 45 7.71 -2.81 7.07
N LYS A 46 7.77 -3.85 6.23
CA LYS A 46 9.01 -4.29 5.59
C LYS A 46 9.66 -3.18 4.76
N LEU A 47 8.87 -2.34 4.09
CA LEU A 47 9.40 -1.24 3.27
C LEU A 47 10.06 -0.17 4.17
N ARG A 48 9.42 0.14 5.30
CA ARG A 48 9.99 1.01 6.32
C ARG A 48 11.25 0.42 6.93
N ASP A 49 11.24 -0.87 7.23
CA ASP A 49 12.41 -1.54 7.83
C ASP A 49 13.57 -1.62 6.80
N LYS A 50 13.28 -1.80 5.51
CA LYS A 50 14.27 -1.68 4.41
C LYS A 50 14.88 -0.29 4.25
N GLN A 51 14.23 0.78 4.72
CA GLN A 51 14.85 2.11 4.79
C GLN A 51 16.15 2.09 5.59
N ILE A 52 16.29 1.14 6.50
CA ILE A 52 17.47 0.97 7.37
C ILE A 52 18.61 0.27 6.61
N GLU A 53 18.32 -0.52 5.56
CA GLU A 53 19.34 -1.33 4.86
C GLU A 53 20.14 -0.57 3.79
N LEU A 54 19.74 0.65 3.42
CA LEU A 54 20.36 1.54 2.42
C LEU A 54 20.51 0.95 0.99
N ASP A 55 20.32 1.82 -0.01
CA ASP A 55 20.52 1.55 -1.45
C ASP A 55 19.44 0.74 -2.21
N THR A 56 18.16 0.97 -1.91
CA THR A 56 17.08 0.58 -2.84
C THR A 56 16.81 1.72 -3.83
N ALA A 57 17.13 1.51 -5.11
CA ALA A 57 16.77 2.44 -6.18
C ALA A 57 15.24 2.49 -6.34
N ILE A 58 14.63 3.63 -6.04
CA ILE A 58 13.18 3.83 -6.09
C ILE A 58 12.78 4.47 -7.41
N ASN A 59 11.78 3.89 -8.07
CA ASN A 59 11.21 4.46 -9.28
C ASN A 59 10.18 5.55 -8.93
N ALA A 60 10.38 6.76 -9.44
CA ALA A 60 9.44 7.86 -9.26
C ALA A 60 8.03 7.56 -9.79
N ALA A 61 7.90 6.70 -10.81
CA ALA A 61 6.60 6.27 -11.32
C ALA A 61 5.78 5.50 -10.28
N ASP A 62 6.44 4.65 -9.47
CA ASP A 62 5.78 3.88 -8.41
C ASP A 62 5.28 4.78 -7.27
N ILE A 63 5.98 5.89 -6.99
CA ILE A 63 5.53 6.92 -6.03
C ILE A 63 4.26 7.59 -6.56
N THR A 64 4.26 7.99 -7.83
CA THR A 64 3.09 8.60 -8.46
C THR A 64 1.89 7.66 -8.48
N GLU A 65 2.11 6.38 -8.80
CA GLU A 65 1.04 5.39 -8.84
C GLU A 65 0.46 5.10 -7.44
N MET A 66 1.29 5.08 -6.40
CA MET A 66 0.82 4.90 -5.04
C MET A 66 0.05 6.13 -4.49
N ASN A 67 0.48 7.34 -4.85
CA ASN A 67 -0.28 8.56 -4.56
C ASN A 67 -1.63 8.57 -5.31
N LYS A 68 -1.63 8.12 -6.57
CA LYS A 68 -2.85 7.99 -7.36
C LYS A 68 -3.81 6.99 -6.72
N LEU A 69 -3.30 5.85 -6.24
CA LEU A 69 -4.10 4.84 -5.53
C LEU A 69 -4.78 5.43 -4.29
N ALA A 70 -4.08 6.24 -3.50
CA ALA A 70 -4.66 6.90 -2.33
C ALA A 70 -5.83 7.84 -2.67
N THR A 71 -5.81 8.47 -3.85
CA THR A 71 -6.90 9.31 -4.36
C THR A 71 -8.03 8.45 -4.95
N GLU A 72 -7.70 7.45 -5.77
CA GLU A 72 -8.69 6.56 -6.42
C GLU A 72 -9.52 5.77 -5.40
N VAL A 73 -8.94 5.40 -4.25
CA VAL A 73 -9.65 4.70 -3.16
C VAL A 73 -10.83 5.52 -2.63
N LYS A 74 -10.76 6.86 -2.70
CA LYS A 74 -11.84 7.77 -2.29
C LYS A 74 -12.98 7.84 -3.31
N ASP A 75 -12.69 7.63 -4.59
CA ASP A 75 -13.63 7.90 -5.70
C ASP A 75 -14.11 6.64 -6.45
N GLY A 76 -13.44 5.48 -6.31
CA GLY A 76 -13.66 4.27 -7.13
C GLY A 76 -13.93 2.97 -6.37
N ALA A 77 -14.64 2.03 -7.02
CA ALA A 77 -15.20 0.81 -6.42
C ALA A 77 -14.29 -0.43 -6.48
N VAL A 78 -14.44 -1.30 -5.47
CA VAL A 78 -13.82 -2.62 -5.22
C VAL A 78 -12.47 -2.61 -4.47
N LEU A 79 -12.60 -2.68 -3.15
CA LEU A 79 -11.52 -2.77 -2.15
C LEU A 79 -10.46 -3.84 -2.44
N GLN A 80 -10.84 -4.95 -3.08
CA GLN A 80 -9.93 -6.03 -3.42
C GLN A 80 -8.89 -5.62 -4.48
N VAL A 81 -9.31 -4.81 -5.47
CA VAL A 81 -8.41 -4.28 -6.50
C VAL A 81 -7.43 -3.31 -5.87
N ASP A 82 -7.90 -2.49 -4.92
CA ASP A 82 -7.06 -1.52 -4.21
C ASP A 82 -5.94 -2.23 -3.41
N PHE A 83 -6.27 -3.29 -2.67
CA PHE A 83 -5.27 -4.11 -2.00
C PHE A 83 -4.30 -4.79 -2.98
N THR A 84 -4.81 -5.32 -4.09
CA THR A 84 -3.98 -6.00 -5.10
C THR A 84 -2.96 -5.03 -5.72
N LYS A 85 -3.38 -3.81 -6.07
CA LYS A 85 -2.49 -2.77 -6.60
C LYS A 85 -1.43 -2.35 -5.58
N LEU A 86 -1.83 -2.11 -4.33
CA LEU A 86 -0.89 -1.73 -3.26
C LEU A 86 0.19 -2.81 -3.06
N ILE A 87 -0.24 -4.08 -2.94
CA ILE A 87 0.67 -5.22 -2.77
C ILE A 87 1.61 -5.34 -3.99
N GLY A 88 1.09 -5.18 -5.20
CA GLY A 88 1.87 -5.27 -6.44
C GLY A 88 3.00 -4.23 -6.52
N ILE A 89 2.74 -2.99 -6.09
CA ILE A 89 3.77 -1.93 -6.04
C ILE A 89 4.82 -2.26 -4.97
N LEU A 90 4.37 -2.66 -3.78
CA LEU A 90 5.28 -2.96 -2.67
C LEU A 90 6.17 -4.19 -2.95
N ALA A 91 5.68 -5.16 -3.71
CA ALA A 91 6.41 -6.39 -4.04
C ALA A 91 7.70 -6.14 -4.83
N LYS A 92 7.79 -5.01 -5.55
CA LYS A 92 9.00 -4.59 -6.27
C LYS A 92 10.16 -4.24 -5.33
N TYR A 93 9.83 -3.86 -4.10
CA TYR A 93 10.78 -3.32 -3.13
C TYR A 93 10.99 -4.25 -1.93
N VAL A 94 9.97 -5.02 -1.54
CA VAL A 94 10.02 -5.95 -0.42
C VAL A 94 9.51 -7.34 -0.79
N PRO A 95 10.13 -8.41 -0.27
CA PRO A 95 9.56 -9.75 -0.39
C PRO A 95 8.27 -9.83 0.45
N ILE A 96 7.14 -10.18 -0.18
CA ILE A 96 5.81 -10.20 0.46
C ILE A 96 5.45 -11.59 0.92
#